data_AF-A0A150XMW0-F1
#
_entry.id   AF-A0A150XMW0-F1
#
_cell.length_a   1.000
_cell.length_b   1.000
_cell.length_c   1.000
_cell.angle_alpha   90.00
_cell.angle_beta   90.00
_cell.angle_gamma   90.00
#
_symmetry.space_group_name_H-M   'P 1'
#
loop_
_entity.id
_entity.type
_entity.pdbx_description
1 polymer ?
#
loop_
_entity_poly.entity_id
_entity_poly.type
_entity_poly.pdbx_seq_one_letter_code
_entity_poly.pdbx_strand_id
1 'polypeptide(L)'
;MALIVMSNSCIDTKIPSYTEGSEGRLLLGATVHLGDGEVIENAALAVKDGYVTLLADGASKKLDFSKFQVDRLSSEYHIYPFKKTELGNSGIVLARADAKPFNITIRDNEVEKCITIGCEAALLICRGSITDISKFRVEYVVDGNDKVKILEQSDYKVNGNNR
;
A
#
# COMPACT_ATOMS: atom_id res chain seq x y z
N MET A 1 -41.09 18.90 25.03
CA MET A 1 -40.43 18.89 23.71
C MET A 1 -39.18 18.03 23.87
N ALA A 2 -39.29 16.74 23.54
CA ALA A 2 -38.22 15.76 23.75
C ALA A 2 -37.24 15.83 22.59
N LEU A 3 -35.99 16.21 22.88
CA LEU A 3 -34.91 16.25 21.89
C LEU A 3 -34.36 14.83 21.74
N ILE A 4 -34.73 14.14 20.66
CA ILE A 4 -34.14 12.85 20.30
C ILE A 4 -32.75 13.13 19.73
N VAL A 5 -31.72 12.80 20.50
CA VAL A 5 -30.33 12.79 20.03
C VAL A 5 -30.14 11.47 19.29
N MET A 6 -30.18 11.49 17.96
CA MET A 6 -29.74 10.37 17.14
C MET A 6 -28.21 10.32 17.16
N SER A 7 -27.66 9.45 18.00
CA SER A 7 -26.25 9.09 17.98
C SER A 7 -25.97 8.23 16.74
N ASN A 8 -25.48 8.86 15.68
CA ASN A 8 -24.84 8.14 14.58
C ASN A 8 -23.60 7.44 15.12
N SER A 9 -23.69 6.13 15.34
CA SER A 9 -22.53 5.30 15.64
C SER A 9 -21.74 5.15 14.34
N CYS A 10 -20.61 5.86 14.24
CA CYS A 10 -19.63 5.60 13.20
C CYS A 10 -19.11 4.18 13.43
N ILE A 11 -19.51 3.21 12.62
CA ILE A 11 -18.87 1.90 12.61
C ILE A 11 -17.46 2.10 12.06
N ASP A 12 -16.52 2.11 12.98
CA ASP A 12 -15.08 2.18 12.75
C ASP A 12 -14.63 0.84 12.17
N THR A 13 -14.48 0.78 10.84
CA THR A 13 -13.97 -0.42 10.18
C THR A 13 -12.45 -0.33 10.12
N LYS A 14 -11.78 -0.40 11.27
CA LYS A 14 -10.39 -0.85 11.30
C LYS A 14 -10.38 -2.27 10.75
N ILE A 15 -10.02 -2.42 9.46
CA ILE A 15 -9.89 -3.75 8.84
C ILE A 15 -8.87 -4.52 9.69
N PRO A 16 -9.20 -5.70 10.24
CA PRO A 16 -8.26 -6.48 11.02
C PRO A 16 -6.97 -6.68 10.20
N SER A 17 -5.84 -6.33 10.81
CA SER A 17 -4.51 -6.39 10.19
C SER A 17 -4.26 -7.77 9.56
N TYR A 18 -4.44 -8.80 10.39
CA TYR A 18 -4.51 -10.21 10.03
C TYR A 18 -5.08 -11.01 11.22
N THR A 19 -5.69 -12.17 10.97
CA THR A 19 -6.04 -13.16 12.00
C THR A 19 -4.84 -13.58 12.83
N GLU A 20 -5.01 -13.60 14.16
CA GLU A 20 -4.02 -14.10 15.11
C GLU A 20 -3.57 -15.53 14.74
N GLY A 21 -2.26 -15.77 14.74
CA GLY A 21 -1.66 -17.06 14.35
C GLY A 21 -1.28 -17.22 12.87
N SER A 22 -1.58 -16.25 11.99
CA SER A 22 -1.07 -16.27 10.62
C SER A 22 0.39 -15.80 10.53
N GLU A 23 1.03 -16.09 9.40
CA GLU A 23 2.34 -15.52 9.02
C GLU A 23 2.22 -14.10 8.42
N GLY A 24 1.11 -13.41 8.73
CA GLY A 24 0.79 -12.09 8.20
C GLY A 24 -0.06 -12.15 6.95
N ARG A 25 0.02 -11.08 6.15
CA ARG A 25 -0.70 -10.89 4.88
C ARG A 25 0.24 -11.13 3.72
N LEU A 26 -0.18 -11.94 2.76
CA LEU A 26 0.53 -12.19 1.52
C LEU A 26 -0.18 -11.46 0.39
N LEU A 27 0.51 -10.53 -0.27
CA LEU A 27 0.10 -9.88 -1.51
C LEU A 27 0.70 -10.69 -2.66
N LEU A 28 -0.15 -11.40 -3.42
CA LEU A 28 0.30 -12.35 -4.43
C LEU A 28 -0.17 -11.95 -5.83
N GLY A 29 0.75 -11.86 -6.79
CA GLY A 29 0.43 -11.71 -8.22
C GLY A 29 0.55 -10.30 -8.80
N ALA A 30 0.87 -9.31 -7.97
CA ALA A 30 1.11 -7.93 -8.41
C ALA A 30 2.55 -7.71 -8.90
N THR A 31 2.79 -6.61 -9.60
CA THR A 31 4.14 -6.12 -9.92
C THR A 31 4.64 -5.24 -8.76
N VAL A 32 5.71 -5.66 -8.10
CA VAL A 32 6.32 -4.92 -6.97
C VAL A 32 7.49 -4.09 -7.47
N HIS A 33 7.46 -2.78 -7.22
CA HIS A 33 8.53 -1.84 -7.54
C HIS A 33 9.45 -1.72 -6.33
N LEU A 34 10.76 -1.84 -6.48
CA LEU A 34 11.68 -1.81 -5.34
C LEU A 34 12.08 -0.39 -4.91
N GLY A 35 11.91 0.58 -5.80
CA GLY A 35 12.22 2.00 -5.59
C GLY A 35 13.56 2.43 -6.19
N ASP A 36 14.38 1.49 -6.65
CA ASP A 36 15.66 1.68 -7.34
C ASP A 36 15.56 1.50 -8.87
N GLY A 37 14.34 1.39 -9.39
CA GLY A 37 14.05 1.10 -10.79
C GLY A 37 13.87 -0.39 -11.10
N GLU A 38 14.22 -1.29 -10.19
CA GLU A 38 13.94 -2.71 -10.33
C GLU A 38 12.48 -3.04 -9.99
N VAL A 39 11.95 -4.06 -10.67
CA VAL A 39 10.60 -4.58 -10.47
C VAL A 39 10.60 -6.10 -10.37
N ILE A 40 9.70 -6.64 -9.56
CA ILE A 40 9.41 -8.08 -9.46
C ILE A 40 7.98 -8.31 -9.96
N GLU A 41 7.86 -8.95 -11.11
CA GLU A 41 6.56 -9.31 -11.68
C GLU A 41 5.97 -10.54 -10.99
N ASN A 42 4.63 -10.59 -10.94
CA ASN A 42 3.89 -11.70 -10.32
C ASN A 42 4.44 -12.03 -8.92
N ALA A 43 4.75 -11.01 -8.11
CA ALA A 43 5.49 -11.19 -6.88
C ALA A 43 4.68 -11.86 -5.77
N ALA A 44 5.39 -12.46 -4.82
CA ALA A 44 4.91 -12.84 -3.51
C ALA A 44 5.55 -11.91 -2.46
N LEU A 45 4.76 -10.97 -1.92
CA LEU A 45 5.20 -10.01 -0.91
C LEU A 45 4.42 -10.25 0.38
N ALA A 46 5.09 -10.68 1.45
CA ALA A 46 4.45 -10.86 2.75
C ALA A 46 4.80 -9.74 3.72
N VAL A 47 3.79 -9.30 4.47
CA VAL A 47 3.91 -8.30 5.53
C VAL A 47 3.37 -8.88 6.83
N LYS A 48 4.15 -8.77 7.90
CA LYS A 48 3.80 -9.20 9.26
C LYS A 48 4.41 -8.24 10.27
N ASP A 49 3.62 -7.87 11.28
CA ASP A 49 4.03 -6.99 12.39
C ASP A 49 4.58 -5.64 11.91
N GLY A 50 4.09 -5.19 10.75
CA GLY A 50 4.51 -3.96 10.10
C GLY A 50 5.82 -4.06 9.34
N TYR A 51 6.35 -5.26 9.13
CA TYR A 51 7.58 -5.48 8.37
C TYR A 51 7.35 -6.38 7.17
N VAL A 52 8.12 -6.15 6.12
CA VAL A 52 8.23 -7.07 4.99
C VAL A 52 8.99 -8.32 5.46
N THR A 53 8.34 -9.48 5.39
CA THR A 53 8.91 -10.76 5.84
C THR A 53 9.23 -11.72 4.70
N LEU A 54 8.69 -11.47 3.51
CA LEU A 54 8.96 -12.21 2.29
C LEU A 54 8.89 -11.26 1.11
N LEU A 55 9.84 -11.39 0.19
CA LEU A 55 9.77 -10.79 -1.13
C LEU A 55 10.42 -11.78 -2.10
N ALA A 56 9.64 -12.29 -3.05
CA ALA A 56 10.09 -13.25 -4.05
C ALA A 56 9.27 -13.15 -5.33
N ASP A 57 9.72 -13.81 -6.40
CA ASP A 57 8.83 -14.14 -7.50
C ASP A 57 7.70 -15.06 -6.99
N GLY A 58 6.46 -14.82 -7.43
CA GLY A 58 5.30 -15.60 -7.00
C GLY A 58 5.14 -16.92 -7.74
N ALA A 59 6.03 -17.24 -8.69
CA ALA A 59 6.09 -18.54 -9.34
C ALA A 59 6.83 -19.60 -8.49
N SER A 60 7.46 -19.18 -7.40
CA SER A 60 8.24 -20.05 -6.51
C SER A 60 7.40 -21.14 -5.84
N LYS A 61 7.42 -22.35 -6.41
CA LYS A 61 6.72 -23.57 -5.95
C LYS A 61 7.06 -24.06 -4.53
N LYS A 62 8.02 -23.44 -3.84
CA LYS A 62 8.52 -23.86 -2.51
C LYS A 62 7.85 -23.15 -1.33
N LEU A 63 7.02 -22.14 -1.57
CA LEU A 63 6.41 -21.36 -0.50
C LEU A 63 5.03 -21.91 -0.14
N ASP A 64 4.86 -22.34 1.12
CA ASP A 64 3.56 -22.72 1.67
C ASP A 64 2.77 -21.46 2.04
N PHE A 65 1.89 -21.03 1.14
CA PHE A 65 1.07 -19.85 1.33
C PHE A 65 -0.16 -20.07 2.24
N SER A 66 -0.43 -21.31 2.66
CA SER A 66 -1.62 -21.64 3.48
C SER A 66 -1.58 -20.99 4.86
N LYS A 67 -0.39 -20.62 5.33
CA LYS A 67 -0.17 -19.95 6.62
C LYS A 67 -0.42 -18.45 6.59
N PHE A 68 -0.64 -17.86 5.42
CA PHE A 68 -0.86 -16.43 5.23
C PHE A 68 -2.33 -16.13 4.97
N GLN A 69 -2.75 -14.91 5.30
CA GLN A 69 -3.95 -14.35 4.68
C GLN A 69 -3.59 -13.82 3.30
N VAL A 70 -4.08 -14.51 2.27
CA VAL A 70 -3.70 -14.23 0.89
C VAL A 70 -4.66 -13.24 0.26
N ASP A 71 -4.14 -12.05 -0.06
CA ASP A 71 -4.77 -11.12 -1.00
C ASP A 71 -4.24 -11.49 -2.40
N ARG A 72 -5.08 -12.17 -3.21
CA ARG A 72 -4.75 -12.48 -4.60
C ARG A 72 -5.00 -11.25 -5.47
N LEU A 73 -3.92 -10.69 -5.99
CA LEU A 73 -3.89 -9.58 -6.93
C LEU A 73 -3.66 -10.12 -8.35
N SER A 74 -4.05 -9.35 -9.36
CA SER A 74 -3.72 -9.64 -10.76
C SER A 74 -2.51 -8.82 -11.20
N SER A 75 -2.00 -9.10 -12.40
CA SER A 75 -0.95 -8.30 -13.04
C SER A 75 -1.35 -6.85 -13.34
N GLU A 76 -2.63 -6.49 -13.17
CA GLU A 76 -3.08 -5.09 -13.24
C GLU A 76 -2.69 -4.28 -11.99
N TYR A 77 -2.28 -4.96 -10.91
CA TYR A 77 -1.89 -4.32 -9.67
C TYR A 77 -0.40 -4.07 -9.60
N HIS A 78 -0.06 -2.90 -9.07
CA HIS A 78 1.30 -2.44 -8.84
C HIS A 78 1.47 -2.07 -7.37
N ILE A 79 2.61 -2.44 -6.78
CA ILE A 79 2.97 -2.13 -5.40
C ILE A 79 4.18 -1.20 -5.42
N TYR A 80 4.05 -0.03 -4.80
CA TYR A 80 5.12 0.98 -4.73
C TYR A 80 5.53 1.27 -3.28
N PRO A 81 6.82 1.43 -2.98
CA PRO A 81 7.25 2.01 -1.72
C PRO A 81 6.89 3.49 -1.67
N PHE A 82 6.56 4.00 -0.49
CA PHE A 82 6.30 5.43 -0.30
C PHE A 82 7.01 6.00 0.93
N LYS A 83 7.14 7.33 0.96
CA LYS A 83 7.50 8.10 2.16
C LYS A 83 6.39 9.06 2.53
N LYS A 84 6.18 9.25 3.84
CA LYS A 84 5.30 10.28 4.38
C LYS A 84 6.01 11.64 4.22
N THR A 85 5.24 12.67 3.90
CA THR A 85 5.71 14.04 3.68
C THR A 85 4.74 15.03 4.31
N GLU A 86 5.19 16.28 4.49
CA GLU A 86 4.35 17.35 5.03
C GLU A 86 3.16 17.69 4.10
N LEU A 87 2.04 18.06 4.71
CA LEU A 87 0.83 18.46 4.00
C LEU A 87 1.12 19.71 3.15
N GLY A 88 0.84 19.64 1.85
CA GLY A 88 1.08 20.72 0.89
C GLY A 88 2.24 20.47 -0.08
N ASN A 89 3.04 19.41 0.15
CA ASN A 89 4.05 18.95 -0.82
C ASN A 89 3.40 18.20 -1.99
N SER A 90 4.10 18.10 -3.13
CA SER A 90 3.66 17.27 -4.26
C SER A 90 3.62 15.80 -3.86
N GLY A 91 2.42 15.22 -3.76
CA GLY A 91 2.22 13.86 -3.28
C GLY A 91 0.76 13.45 -3.28
N ILE A 92 0.50 12.17 -3.03
CA ILE A 92 -0.85 11.63 -2.87
C ILE A 92 -1.31 11.95 -1.44
N VAL A 93 -2.47 12.56 -1.26
CA VAL A 93 -3.02 12.80 0.08
C VAL A 93 -3.73 11.54 0.56
N LEU A 94 -3.33 11.01 1.71
CA LEU A 94 -4.05 9.94 2.37
C LEU A 94 -4.94 10.54 3.46
N ALA A 95 -6.26 10.46 3.26
CA ALA A 95 -7.22 10.72 4.32
C ALA A 95 -7.32 9.49 5.24
N ARG A 96 -7.03 9.67 6.52
CA ARG A 96 -7.36 8.69 7.57
C ARG A 96 -8.62 9.16 8.29
N ALA A 97 -9.49 8.21 8.65
CA ALA A 97 -10.75 8.53 9.31
C ALA A 97 -10.55 9.18 10.70
N ASP A 98 -9.42 8.91 11.34
CA ASP A 98 -9.11 9.22 12.74
C ASP A 98 -7.78 9.99 12.93
N ALA A 99 -7.11 10.35 11.84
CA ALA A 99 -5.82 11.03 11.89
C ALA A 99 -5.75 12.20 10.92
N LYS A 100 -4.81 13.12 11.19
CA LYS A 100 -4.54 14.22 10.27
C LYS A 100 -4.14 13.66 8.91
N PRO A 101 -4.70 14.20 7.80
CA PRO A 101 -4.26 13.81 6.48
C PRO A 101 -2.76 14.12 6.35
N PHE A 102 -2.06 13.28 5.61
CA PHE A 102 -0.66 13.49 5.27
C PHE A 102 -0.44 13.18 3.79
N ASN A 103 0.60 13.79 3.24
CA ASN A 103 1.00 13.57 1.87
C ASN A 103 1.98 12.41 1.83
N ILE A 104 1.94 11.63 0.76
CA ILE A 104 2.95 10.62 0.49
C ILE A 104 3.57 10.88 -0.88
N THR A 105 4.84 10.54 -0.99
CA THR A 105 5.56 10.54 -2.26
C THR A 105 6.02 9.11 -2.51
N ILE A 106 5.87 8.63 -3.74
CA ILE A 106 6.43 7.34 -4.15
C ILE A 106 7.95 7.46 -4.09
N ARG A 107 8.62 6.46 -3.53
CA ARG A 107 10.09 6.44 -3.55
C ARG A 107 10.54 5.95 -4.91
N ASP A 108 11.18 6.83 -5.66
CA ASP A 108 11.85 6.52 -6.91
C ASP A 108 13.28 7.07 -6.88
N ASN A 109 14.25 6.27 -7.33
CA ASN A 109 15.62 6.70 -7.60
C ASN A 109 16.42 7.28 -6.41
N GLU A 110 15.94 7.13 -5.17
CA GLU A 110 16.67 7.48 -3.95
C GLU A 110 17.24 6.21 -3.30
N VAL A 111 18.49 6.25 -2.83
CA VAL A 111 19.14 5.15 -2.06
C VAL A 111 18.57 5.06 -0.63
N GLU A 112 17.29 5.39 -0.45
CA GLU A 112 16.54 5.23 0.79
C GLU A 112 15.86 3.85 0.80
N LYS A 113 15.85 3.19 1.96
CA LYS A 113 15.32 1.83 2.21
C LYS A 113 14.29 1.37 1.15
N CYS A 114 14.78 0.57 0.19
CA CYS A 114 13.98 -0.11 -0.83
C CYS A 114 13.10 -1.20 -0.17
N ILE A 115 12.13 -1.76 -0.90
CA ILE A 115 11.35 -2.90 -0.41
C ILE A 115 12.31 -4.09 -0.23
N THR A 116 12.67 -4.37 1.02
CA THR A 116 13.61 -5.43 1.39
C THR A 116 13.10 -6.11 2.65
N ILE A 117 13.47 -7.38 2.82
CA ILE A 117 13.08 -8.18 4.00
C ILE A 117 13.63 -7.51 5.27
N GLY A 118 12.79 -7.38 6.30
CA GLY A 118 13.12 -6.76 7.58
C GLY A 118 12.92 -5.24 7.61
N CYS A 119 12.40 -4.62 6.55
CA CYS A 119 12.04 -3.21 6.54
C CYS A 119 10.56 -2.98 6.87
N GLU A 120 10.26 -1.82 7.46
CA GLU A 120 8.89 -1.39 7.75
C GLU A 120 8.07 -1.31 6.44
N ALA A 121 6.85 -1.83 6.48
CA ALA A 121 5.94 -1.85 5.36
C ALA A 121 5.36 -0.44 5.15
N ALA A 122 5.83 0.23 4.11
CA ALA A 122 5.28 1.48 3.60
C ALA A 122 4.95 1.30 2.12
N LEU A 123 3.82 0.64 1.85
CA LEU A 123 3.45 0.17 0.53
C LEU A 123 2.14 0.79 0.04
N LEU A 124 2.15 1.31 -1.18
CA LEU A 124 0.96 1.68 -1.93
C LEU A 124 0.51 0.54 -2.80
N ILE A 125 -0.76 0.16 -2.68
CA ILE A 125 -1.36 -0.86 -3.53
C ILE A 125 -2.23 -0.15 -4.56
N CYS A 126 -1.79 -0.21 -5.81
CA CYS A 126 -2.35 0.55 -6.91
C CYS A 126 -2.90 -0.39 -7.98
N ARG A 127 -4.00 0.01 -8.61
CA ARG A 127 -4.39 -0.52 -9.92
C ARG A 127 -3.76 0.35 -11.00
N GLY A 128 -3.14 -0.26 -12.00
CA GLY A 128 -2.38 0.43 -13.05
C GLY A 128 -1.02 0.95 -12.59
N SER A 129 -0.19 1.30 -13.58
CA SER A 129 1.19 1.78 -13.36
C SER A 129 1.23 3.30 -13.22
N ILE A 130 2.15 3.83 -12.42
CA ILE A 130 2.42 5.27 -12.34
C ILE A 130 2.89 5.85 -13.69
N THR A 131 3.47 5.00 -14.55
CA THR A 131 3.86 5.34 -15.93
C THR A 131 2.67 5.53 -16.87
N ASP A 132 1.49 5.01 -16.51
CA ASP A 132 0.22 5.21 -17.23
C ASP A 132 -0.80 5.85 -16.28
N ILE A 133 -0.67 7.16 -16.12
CA ILE A 133 -1.49 7.96 -15.19
C ILE A 133 -3.00 7.82 -15.45
N SER A 134 -3.39 7.50 -16.68
CA SER A 134 -4.80 7.32 -17.05
C SER A 134 -5.43 6.13 -16.30
N LYS A 135 -4.64 5.10 -16.01
CA LYS A 135 -5.04 3.88 -15.31
C LYS A 135 -4.63 3.85 -13.85
N PHE A 136 -3.65 4.65 -13.45
CA PHE A 136 -3.11 4.69 -12.09
C PHE A 136 -4.16 5.12 -11.05
N ARG A 137 -4.55 4.21 -10.16
CA ARG A 137 -5.46 4.45 -9.05
C ARG A 137 -4.91 3.78 -7.80
N VAL A 138 -4.81 4.52 -6.70
CA VAL A 138 -4.40 3.92 -5.43
C VAL A 138 -5.64 3.36 -4.74
N GLU A 139 -5.66 2.06 -4.46
CA GLU A 139 -6.83 1.41 -3.83
C GLU A 139 -6.73 1.43 -2.31
N TYR A 140 -5.55 1.11 -1.78
CA TYR A 140 -5.28 1.11 -0.36
C TYR A 140 -3.78 1.16 -0.08
N VAL A 141 -3.45 1.39 1.19
CA VAL A 141 -2.08 1.49 1.69
C VAL A 141 -1.87 0.42 2.75
N VAL A 142 -0.69 -0.18 2.75
CA VAL A 142 -0.17 -0.96 3.86
C VAL A 142 0.89 -0.10 4.54
N ASP A 143 0.57 0.38 5.74
CA ASP A 143 1.47 1.19 6.57
C ASP A 143 1.60 0.51 7.94
N GLY A 144 2.74 -0.10 8.20
CA GLY A 144 2.92 -0.98 9.35
C GLY A 144 1.86 -2.10 9.35
N ASN A 145 1.10 -2.19 10.44
CA ASN A 145 0.04 -3.19 10.60
C ASN A 145 -1.29 -2.79 9.94
N ASP A 146 -1.47 -1.55 9.54
CA ASP A 146 -2.80 -1.07 9.14
C ASP A 146 -2.98 -1.13 7.61
N LYS A 147 -4.12 -1.68 7.18
CA LYS A 147 -4.63 -1.53 5.82
C LYS A 147 -5.54 -0.30 5.78
N VAL A 148 -5.06 0.77 5.17
CA VAL A 148 -5.76 2.06 5.13
C VAL A 148 -6.37 2.26 3.74
N LYS A 149 -7.70 2.36 3.67
CA LYS A 149 -8.41 2.65 2.41
C LYS A 149 -8.34 4.15 2.11
N ILE A 150 -8.16 4.51 0.84
CA ILE A 150 -8.06 5.90 0.41
C ILE A 150 -9.45 6.45 0.11
N LEU A 151 -9.72 7.68 0.57
CA LEU A 151 -10.98 8.39 0.33
C LEU A 151 -10.89 9.38 -0.84
N GLU A 152 -9.72 9.96 -1.12
CA GLU A 152 -9.53 10.93 -2.20
C GLU A 152 -8.08 10.88 -2.72
N GLN A 153 -7.91 10.84 -4.05
CA GLN A 153 -6.60 10.90 -4.71
C GLN A 153 -6.44 12.29 -5.31
N SER A 154 -6.04 13.26 -4.50
CA SER A 154 -5.80 14.63 -4.98
C SER A 154 -4.47 14.70 -5.72
N ASP A 155 -4.57 14.93 -7.03
CA ASP A 155 -3.55 15.53 -7.90
C ASP A 155 -2.10 15.03 -7.77
N TYR A 156 -1.88 13.73 -8.05
CA TYR A 156 -0.57 13.33 -8.55
C TYR A 156 -0.33 13.96 -9.93
N LYS A 157 0.14 15.22 -9.94
CA LYS A 157 0.78 15.81 -11.11
C LYS A 157 2.21 15.28 -11.13
N VAL A 158 2.46 14.26 -11.94
CA VAL A 158 3.83 14.03 -12.44
C VAL A 158 4.26 15.38 -13.00
N ASN A 159 5.31 15.98 -12.46
CA ASN A 159 6.04 17.00 -13.22
C ASN A 159 6.59 16.28 -14.44
N GLY A 160 5.79 16.25 -15.51
CA GLY A 160 6.23 15.81 -16.82
C GLY A 160 7.35 16.76 -17.20
N ASN A 161 8.58 16.29 -17.08
CA ASN A 161 9.70 16.91 -17.74
C ASN A 161 9.44 16.72 -19.24
N ASN A 162 8.71 17.67 -19.83
CA ASN A 162 8.67 17.85 -21.27
C ASN A 162 10.08 18.25 -21.70
N ARG A 163 10.78 17.32 -22.34
CA ARG A 163 11.78 17.63 -23.35
C ARG A 163 11.36 16.97 -24.64
#